data_AF-A0A847FD78-F1
#
_entry.id   AF-A0A847FD78-F1
#
_cell.length_a   1.000
_cell.length_b   1.000
_cell.length_c   1.000
_cell.angle_alpha   90.00
_cell.angle_beta   90.00
_cell.angle_gamma   90.00
#
_symmetry.space_group_name_H-M   'P 1'
#
loop_
_entity.id
_entity.type
_entity.pdbx_description
1 polymer ?
#
loop_
_entity_poly.entity_id
_entity_poly.type
_entity_poly.pdbx_seq_one_letter_code
_entity_poly.pdbx_strand_id
1 'polypeptide(L)' 'PARIKASLMGSSQAVLVEDGRLLLGTWQGIYFCEFDGPRKRSFFVKFMPSA' A
#
# COMPACT_ATOMS: atom_id res chain seq x y z
N PRO A 1 20.51 -1.63 -3.60
CA PRO A 1 19.33 -2.27 -4.25
C PRO A 1 17.96 -1.76 -3.80
N ALA A 2 17.80 -1.31 -2.54
CA ALA A 2 16.51 -0.90 -1.98
C ALA A 2 15.76 0.16 -2.81
N ARG A 3 16.47 1.14 -3.39
CA ARG A 3 15.87 2.19 -4.24
C ARG A 3 15.21 1.62 -5.50
N ILE A 4 15.91 0.73 -6.22
CA ILE A 4 15.38 0.08 -7.42
C ILE A 4 14.15 -0.76 -7.06
N LYS A 5 14.22 -1.55 -5.98
CA LYS A 5 13.06 -2.36 -5.52
C LYS A 5 11.86 -1.50 -5.14
N ALA A 6 12.08 -0.39 -4.42
CA ALA A 6 11.02 0.54 -4.06
C ALA A 6 10.38 1.19 -5.29
N SER A 7 11.19 1.59 -6.29
CA SER A 7 10.67 2.15 -7.54
C SER A 7 9.83 1.15 -8.34
N LEU A 8 10.20 -0.14 -8.33
CA LEU A 8 9.46 -1.18 -9.06
C LEU A 8 8.13 -1.55 -8.38
N MET A 9 8.06 -1.48 -7.05
CA MET A 9 6.87 -1.88 -6.28
C MET A 9 5.87 -0.73 -6.10
N GLY A 10 6.33 0.52 -6.25
CA GLY A 10 5.53 1.70 -5.97
C GLY A 10 5.53 2.09 -4.49
N SER A 11 5.18 3.35 -4.21
CA SER A 11 5.13 3.93 -2.86
C SER A 11 3.72 4.18 -2.34
N SER A 12 2.70 3.95 -3.15
CA SER A 12 1.29 4.13 -2.80
C SER A 12 0.41 3.17 -3.62
N GLN A 13 -0.75 2.87 -3.08
CA GLN A 13 -1.76 2.06 -3.76
C GLN A 13 -3.14 2.61 -3.45
N ALA A 14 -3.98 2.75 -4.49
CA ALA A 14 -5.40 3.02 -4.32
C ALA A 14 -6.15 1.71 -4.12
N VAL A 15 -7.05 1.68 -3.14
CA VAL A 15 -7.88 0.52 -2.80
C VAL A 15 -9.31 1.00 -2.67
N LEU A 16 -10.23 0.27 -3.31
CA LEU A 16 -11.65 0.56 -3.25
C LEU A 16 -12.22 0.13 -1.88
N VAL A 17 -13.20 0.88 -1.41
CA VAL A 17 -13.91 0.59 -0.16
C VAL A 17 -15.40 0.55 -0.46
N GLU A 18 -16.04 -0.56 -0.09
CA GLU A 18 -17.47 -0.80 -0.27
C GLU A 18 -18.03 -1.34 1.05
N ASP A 19 -19.16 -0.81 1.51
CA ASP A 19 -19.81 -1.18 2.78
C ASP A 19 -18.85 -1.21 3.99
N GLY A 20 -17.93 -0.24 4.04
CA GLY A 20 -16.93 -0.10 5.11
C GLY A 20 -15.82 -1.15 5.08
N ARG A 21 -15.69 -1.93 4.00
CA ARG A 21 -14.66 -2.97 3.83
C ARG A 21 -13.79 -2.68 2.61
N LEU A 22 -12.51 -3.05 2.69
CA LEU A 22 -11.63 -3.00 1.53
C LEU A 22 -12.10 -4.04 0.51
N LEU A 23 -12.37 -3.61 -0.72
CA LEU A 23 -12.77 -4.49 -1.80
C LEU A 23 -11.53 -5.15 -2.41
N LEU A 24 -11.15 -6.30 -1.84
CA LEU A 24 -10.04 -7.12 -2.29
C LEU A 24 -10.56 -8.45 -2.85
N GLY A 25 -9.94 -8.93 -3.92
CA GLY A 25 -10.15 -10.29 -4.40
C GLY A 25 -9.60 -11.34 -3.44
N THR A 26 -9.99 -12.61 -3.61
CA THR A 26 -9.64 -13.73 -2.73
C THR A 26 -8.14 -13.86 -2.43
N TRP A 27 -7.28 -13.47 -3.38
CA TRP A 27 -5.82 -13.59 -3.28
C TRP A 27 -5.10 -12.24 -3.21
N GLN A 28 -5.83 -11.13 -3.13
CA GLN A 28 -5.22 -9.81 -2.99
C GLN A 28 -4.92 -9.51 -1.52
N GLY A 29 -3.71 -9.00 -1.27
CA GLY A 29 -3.29 -8.52 0.04
C GLY A 29 -2.53 -7.21 -0.09
N ILE A 30 -2.59 -6.40 0.96
CA ILE A 30 -1.85 -5.14 1.05
C ILE A 30 -0.60 -5.41 1.89
N TYR A 31 0.57 -5.13 1.33
CA TYR A 31 1.85 -5.40 1.97
C TYR A 31 2.66 -4.11 2.13
N PHE A 32 3.28 -3.96 3.30
CA PHE A 32 4.32 -2.96 3.50
C PHE A 32 5.68 -3.59 3.16
N CYS A 33 6.26 -3.19 2.03
CA CYS A 33 7.50 -3.76 1.54
C CYS A 33 8.72 -2.96 2.02
N GLU A 34 9.32 -3.33 3.16
CA GLU A 34 10.59 -2.75 3.64
C GLU A 34 11.78 -3.41 2.95
N PHE A 35 12.61 -2.60 2.27
CA PHE A 35 13.76 -3.10 1.51
C PHE A 35 15.12 -2.68 2.09
N ASP A 36 15.16 -1.86 3.15
CA ASP A 36 16.35 -1.28 3.75
C ASP A 36 16.30 -1.26 5.30
N GLY A 37 15.68 -2.30 5.89
CA GLY A 37 15.48 -2.45 7.34
C GLY A 37 16.66 -3.08 8.11
N PRO A 38 16.58 -3.17 9.45
CA PRO A 38 15.45 -2.77 10.30
C PRO A 38 15.45 -1.27 10.59
N ARG A 39 14.33 -0.59 10.29
CA ARG A 39 14.14 0.84 10.55
C ARG A 39 12.68 1.10 10.93
N LYS A 40 12.44 2.14 11.72
CA LYS A 40 11.08 2.63 11.99
C LYS A 40 10.56 3.38 10.75
N ARG A 41 9.41 2.98 10.24
CA ARG A 41 8.74 3.62 9.10
C ARG A 41 7.33 4.06 9.48
N SER A 42 6.84 5.03 8.74
CA SER A 42 5.44 5.47 8.79
C SER A 42 4.82 5.29 7.41
N PHE A 43 3.54 4.98 7.38
CA PHE A 43 2.71 5.04 6.18
C PHE A 43 1.48 5.90 6.47
N PHE A 44 0.84 6.39 5.42
CA PHE A 44 -0.32 7.26 5.54
C PHE A 44 -1.51 6.64 4.79
N VAL A 45 -2.70 6.89 5.30
CA VAL A 45 -3.97 6.53 4.66
C VAL A 45 -4.80 7.80 4.54
N LYS A 46 -5.36 8.01 3.35
CA LYS A 46 -6.25 9.13 3.07
C LYS A 46 -7.49 8.61 2.36
N PHE A 47 -8.66 8.89 2.91
CA PHE A 47 -9.92 8.68 2.21
C PHE A 47 -10.11 9.79 1.19
N MET A 48 -10.41 9.39 -0.04
CA MET A 48 -10.70 10.30 -1.13
C MET A 48 -12.21 10.24 -1.40
N PRO A 49 -12.88 11.38 -1.62
CA PRO A 49 -14.27 11.38 -2.06
C PRO A 49 -14.40 10.64 -3.40
N SER A 50 -15.48 9.89 -3.60
CA SER A 50 -15.87 9.49 -4.95
C SER A 50 -16.32 10.75 -5.71
N ALA A 51 -15.82 10.93 -6.93
CA ALA A 51 -16.34 11.94 -7.85
C ALA A 51 -17.75 11.61 -8.30
#